data_AF-M8BM78-F1
#
_entry.id   AF-M8BM78-F1
#
_cell.length_a   1.000
_cell.length_b   1.000
_cell.length_c   1.000
_cell.angle_alpha   90.00
_cell.angle_beta   90.00
_cell.angle_gamma   90.00
#
_symmetry.space_group_name_H-M   'P 1'
#
loop_
_entity.id
_entity.type
_entity.pdbx_description
1 polymer ?
#
loop_
_entity_poly.entity_id
_entity_poly.type
_entity_poly.pdbx_seq_one_letter_code
_entity_poly.pdbx_strand_id
1 'polypeptide(L)'
;MHEEYEAEVQERQQQEHAVRDGSRQLHDLRHQLLPPCRQAQGLFRSDAALLTDAAIKEYVQRVATGKFEDAFFRDFSESMIKMANVGMLTGSDGEIRKKCYVLN
;
A
#
# COMPACT_ATOMS: atom_id res chain seq x y z
N MET A 1 -9.85 33.31 -19.93
CA MET A 1 -9.68 31.87 -20.25
C MET A 1 -8.44 31.26 -19.60
N HIS A 2 -7.20 31.73 -19.86
CA HIS A 2 -6.01 31.17 -19.19
C HIS A 2 -5.81 31.68 -17.75
N GLU A 3 -6.05 32.96 -17.47
CA GLU A 3 -5.86 33.51 -16.11
C GLU A 3 -6.87 32.99 -15.08
N GLU A 4 -8.07 32.63 -15.52
CA GLU A 4 -9.14 32.09 -14.67
C GLU A 4 -8.84 30.64 -14.25
N TYR A 5 -8.20 29.88 -15.14
CA TYR A 5 -7.74 28.51 -14.85
C TYR A 5 -6.58 28.49 -13.85
N GLU A 6 -5.65 29.44 -13.94
CA GLU A 6 -4.55 29.58 -12.96
C GLU A 6 -5.09 29.97 -11.57
N ALA A 7 -6.11 30.84 -11.50
CA ALA A 7 -6.75 31.20 -10.24
C ALA A 7 -7.46 30.00 -9.57
N GLU A 8 -8.20 29.19 -10.34
CA GLU A 8 -8.84 27.97 -9.83
C GLU A 8 -7.82 26.91 -9.40
N VAL A 9 -6.70 26.77 -10.12
CA VAL A 9 -5.61 25.86 -9.74
C VAL A 9 -4.97 26.31 -8.42
N GLN A 10 -4.80 27.62 -8.23
CA GLN A 10 -4.20 28.18 -7.03
C GLN A 10 -5.12 28.05 -5.80
N GLU A 11 -6.44 28.18 -5.98
CA GLU A 11 -7.42 27.96 -4.93
C GLU A 11 -7.52 26.48 -4.53
N ARG A 12 -7.45 25.55 -5.50
CA ARG A 12 -7.34 24.10 -5.21
C ARG A 12 -6.06 23.76 -4.46
N GLN A 13 -4.93 24.36 -4.81
CA GLN A 13 -3.67 24.17 -4.08
C GLN A 13 -3.72 24.72 -2.65
N GLN A 14 -4.39 25.85 -2.42
CA GLN A 14 -4.61 26.39 -1.07
C GLN A 14 -5.54 25.50 -0.25
N GLN A 15 -6.57 24.91 -0.87
CA GLN A 15 -7.46 23.94 -0.23
C GLN A 15 -6.72 22.64 0.13
N GLU A 16 -5.82 22.12 -0.72
CA GLU A 16 -4.98 20.95 -0.42
C GLU A 16 -3.96 21.22 0.72
N HIS A 17 -3.40 22.43 0.78
CA HIS A 17 -2.52 22.83 1.87
C HIS A 17 -3.25 22.94 3.21
N ALA A 18 -4.48 23.49 3.22
CA ALA A 18 -5.31 23.57 4.41
C ALA A 18 -5.75 22.18 4.93
N VAL A 19 -6.03 21.23 4.03
CA VAL A 19 -6.32 19.83 4.38
C VAL A 19 -5.09 19.14 5.00
N ARG A 20 -3.88 19.45 4.52
CA ARG A 20 -2.62 18.94 5.11
C ARG A 20 -2.36 19.47 6.52
N ASP A 21 -2.59 20.76 6.78
CA ASP A 21 -2.39 21.33 8.13
C ASP A 21 -3.47 20.88 9.13
N GLY A 22 -4.74 20.75 8.70
CA GLY A 22 -5.79 20.15 9.54
C GLY A 22 -5.50 18.68 9.91
N SER A 23 -4.87 17.94 9.00
CA SER A 23 -4.44 16.55 9.24
C SER A 23 -3.27 16.44 10.23
N ARG A 24 -2.38 17.44 10.28
CA ARG A 24 -1.26 17.48 11.24
C ARG A 24 -1.76 17.68 12.67
N GLN A 25 -2.77 18.53 12.86
CA GLN A 25 -3.39 18.75 14.17
C GLN A 25 -4.14 17.51 14.70
N LEU A 26 -4.81 16.76 13.82
CA LEU A 26 -5.54 15.53 14.20
C LEU A 26 -4.62 14.33 14.48
N HIS A 27 -3.43 14.31 13.88
CA HIS A 27 -2.45 13.24 14.11
C HIS A 27 -1.88 13.29 15.54
N ASP A 28 -1.76 14.49 16.13
CA ASP A 28 -1.24 14.68 17.49
C ASP A 28 -2.22 14.21 18.57
N LEU A 29 -3.53 14.45 18.38
CA LEU A 29 -4.58 14.02 19.32
C LEU A 29 -4.81 12.49 19.36
N ARG A 30 -4.29 11.75 18.37
CA ARG A 30 -4.37 10.27 18.34
C ARG A 30 -3.26 9.58 19.13
N HIS A 31 -2.23 10.32 19.55
CA HIS A 31 -1.09 9.78 20.30
C HIS A 31 -1.33 9.61 21.81
N GLN A 32 -2.43 10.14 22.38
CA GLN A 32 -2.63 10.15 23.84
C GLN A 32 -3.72 9.21 24.38
N LEU A 33 -4.54 8.56 23.54
CA LEU A 33 -5.68 7.75 24.00
C LEU A 33 -5.69 6.29 23.51
N LEU A 34 -4.68 5.86 22.75
CA LEU A 34 -4.52 4.45 22.39
C LEU A 34 -3.31 3.89 23.12
N PRO A 35 -3.43 2.72 23.79
CA PRO A 35 -2.27 2.02 24.29
C PRO A 35 -1.30 1.86 23.10
N PRO A 36 -0.03 2.18 23.31
CA PRO A 36 0.96 2.15 22.27
C PRO A 36 0.99 0.72 21.73
N CYS A 37 0.82 0.55 20.41
CA CYS A 37 1.17 -0.69 19.71
C CYS A 37 2.69 -0.93 19.86
N ARG A 38 3.16 -1.18 21.08
CA ARG A 38 4.56 -1.11 21.45
C ARG A 38 5.28 -2.45 21.21
N GLN A 39 4.61 -3.47 20.67
CA GLN A 39 5.20 -4.82 20.50
C GLN A 39 4.75 -5.61 19.24
N ALA A 40 4.11 -5.01 18.24
CA ALA A 40 3.83 -5.67 16.95
C ALA A 40 3.75 -4.63 15.82
N GLN A 41 4.88 -4.37 15.15
CA GLN A 41 5.07 -3.24 14.22
C GLN A 41 4.52 -3.53 12.81
N GLY A 42 3.22 -3.79 12.69
CA GLY A 42 2.50 -3.64 11.43
C GLY A 42 1.88 -2.25 11.35
N LEU A 43 2.16 -1.48 10.29
CA LEU A 43 1.51 -0.17 10.09
C LEU A 43 0.01 -0.37 9.85
N PHE A 44 -0.33 -1.39 9.06
CA PHE A 44 -1.69 -1.78 8.81
C PHE A 44 -2.10 -2.94 9.71
N ARG A 45 -3.40 -3.00 10.04
CA ARG A 45 -3.99 -4.15 10.75
C ARG A 45 -3.78 -5.46 10.01
N SER A 46 -3.78 -5.42 8.67
CA SER A 46 -3.48 -6.57 7.82
C SER A 46 -2.09 -7.15 8.12
N ASP A 47 -1.10 -6.30 8.36
CA ASP A 47 0.28 -6.72 8.58
C ASP A 47 0.46 -7.23 10.00
N ALA A 48 -0.17 -6.57 10.98
CA ALA A 48 -0.17 -7.02 12.37
C ALA A 48 -0.87 -8.38 12.53
N ALA A 49 -1.89 -8.67 11.72
CA ALA A 49 -2.62 -9.94 11.76
C ALA A 49 -1.70 -11.14 11.46
N LEU A 50 -0.67 -10.96 10.62
CA LEU A 50 0.31 -12.00 10.29
C LEU A 50 1.11 -12.48 11.53
N LEU A 51 1.21 -11.66 12.58
CA LEU A 51 1.89 -12.03 13.83
C LEU A 51 0.95 -12.69 14.84
N THR A 52 -0.36 -12.62 14.62
CA THR A 52 -1.38 -13.19 15.51
C THR A 52 -2.00 -14.47 14.97
N ASP A 53 -1.98 -14.65 13.65
CA ASP A 53 -2.54 -15.84 12.99
C ASP A 53 -1.64 -17.07 13.19
N ALA A 54 -2.20 -18.13 13.79
CA ALA A 54 -1.45 -19.33 14.15
C ALA A 54 -0.85 -20.08 12.95
N ALA A 55 -1.44 -19.96 11.76
CA ALA A 55 -0.97 -20.66 10.57
C ALA A 55 0.26 -20.00 9.94
N ILE A 56 0.39 -18.67 10.04
CA ILE A 56 1.46 -17.92 9.36
C ILE A 56 2.51 -17.33 10.30
N LYS A 57 2.20 -17.19 11.59
CA LYS A 57 3.08 -16.57 12.59
C LYS A 57 4.47 -17.20 12.63
N GLU A 58 4.56 -18.53 12.62
CA GLU A 58 5.85 -19.24 12.66
C GLU A 58 6.70 -18.93 11.42
N TYR A 59 6.07 -18.88 10.25
CA TYR A 59 6.74 -18.53 8.99
C TYR A 59 7.31 -17.11 9.07
N VAL A 60 6.49 -16.14 9.50
CA VAL A 60 6.89 -14.73 9.61
C VAL A 60 8.02 -14.56 10.61
N GLN A 61 7.93 -15.18 11.78
CA GLN A 61 8.99 -15.13 12.79
C GLN A 61 10.30 -15.73 12.28
N ARG A 62 10.24 -16.83 11.53
CA ARG A 62 11.41 -17.47 10.94
C ARG A 62 12.10 -16.54 9.93
N VAL A 63 11.35 -15.96 9.00
CA VAL A 63 11.90 -15.04 8.00
C VAL A 63 12.44 -13.77 8.65
N ALA A 64 11.76 -13.25 9.67
CA ALA A 64 12.18 -12.06 10.40
C ALA A 64 13.56 -12.19 11.10
N THR A 65 14.06 -13.42 11.30
CA THR A 65 15.42 -13.63 11.85
C THR A 65 16.54 -13.26 10.88
N GLY A 66 16.23 -13.06 9.59
CA GLY A 66 17.22 -12.82 8.53
C GLY A 66 18.03 -14.05 8.12
N LYS A 67 17.92 -15.17 8.84
CA LYS A 67 18.68 -16.41 8.55
C LYS A 67 18.10 -17.22 7.39
N PHE A 68 16.91 -16.89 6.93
CA PHE A 68 16.15 -17.63 5.92
C PHE A 68 15.83 -16.74 4.71
N GLU A 69 16.69 -15.78 4.41
CA GLU A 69 16.53 -14.81 3.33
C GLU A 69 16.36 -15.49 1.96
N ASP A 70 17.19 -16.49 1.65
CA ASP A 70 17.08 -17.24 0.38
C ASP A 70 15.74 -17.95 0.22
N ALA A 71 15.24 -18.56 1.30
CA ALA A 71 13.94 -19.23 1.31
C ALA A 71 12.81 -18.22 1.14
N PHE A 72 12.89 -17.07 1.82
CA PHE A 72 11.93 -15.99 1.65
C PHE A 72 11.89 -15.48 0.20
N PHE A 73 13.04 -15.20 -0.43
CA PHE A 73 13.06 -14.67 -1.78
C PHE A 73 12.59 -15.68 -2.82
N ARG A 74 12.90 -16.97 -2.62
CA ARG A 74 12.32 -18.04 -3.45
C ARG A 74 10.80 -18.04 -3.35
N ASP A 75 10.27 -18.15 -2.13
CA ASP A 75 8.83 -18.24 -1.88
C ASP A 75 8.10 -16.95 -2.31
N PHE A 76 8.76 -15.78 -2.17
CA PHE A 76 8.29 -14.49 -2.67
C PHE A 76 8.19 -14.49 -4.20
N SER A 77 9.23 -14.93 -4.90
CA SER A 77 9.23 -14.97 -6.38
C SER A 77 8.15 -15.89 -6.93
N GLU A 78 7.97 -17.07 -6.34
CA GLU A 78 6.91 -18.02 -6.72
C GLU A 78 5.52 -17.43 -6.47
N SER A 79 5.34 -16.73 -5.34
CA SER A 79 4.10 -16.05 -5.00
C SER A 79 3.77 -14.92 -6.00
N MET A 80 4.77 -14.15 -6.42
CA MET A 80 4.59 -13.07 -7.41
C MET A 80 4.25 -13.60 -8.80
N ILE A 81 4.85 -14.72 -9.23
CA ILE A 81 4.48 -15.41 -10.48
C ILE A 81 3.04 -15.88 -10.41
N LYS A 82 2.65 -16.53 -9.31
CA LYS A 82 1.28 -16.99 -9.10
C LYS A 82 0.27 -15.83 -9.11
N MET A 83 0.60 -14.73 -8.45
CA MET A 83 -0.22 -13.52 -8.42
C MET A 83 -0.37 -12.89 -9.81
N ALA A 84 0.70 -12.84 -10.60
CA ALA A 84 0.68 -12.28 -11.96
C ALA A 84 -0.24 -13.06 -12.91
N ASN A 85 -0.51 -14.33 -12.63
CA ASN A 85 -1.38 -15.18 -13.44
C ASN A 85 -2.86 -15.13 -13.03
N VAL A 86 -3.23 -14.34 -12.01
CA VAL A 86 -4.63 -14.21 -11.57
C VAL A 86 -5.42 -13.40 -12.59
N GLY A 87 -6.42 -14.03 -13.22
CA GLY A 87 -7.35 -13.34 -14.13
C GLY A 87 -6.71 -12.79 -15.41
N MET A 88 -5.57 -13.34 -15.83
CA MET A 88 -4.87 -12.86 -17.02
C MET A 88 -5.66 -13.14 -18.30
N LEU A 89 -5.68 -12.17 -19.22
CA LEU A 89 -6.25 -12.33 -20.54
C LEU A 89 -5.19 -12.89 -21.50
N THR A 90 -5.53 -13.94 -22.26
CA THR A 90 -4.59 -14.64 -23.16
C THR A 90 -5.21 -14.89 -24.52
N GLY A 91 -4.37 -15.19 -25.52
CA GLY A 91 -4.85 -15.44 -26.89
C GLY A 91 -5.52 -14.21 -27.49
N SER A 92 -6.78 -14.36 -27.89
CA SER A 92 -7.59 -13.27 -28.43
C SER A 92 -8.45 -12.56 -27.38
N ASP A 93 -8.37 -12.96 -26.11
CA ASP A 93 -9.10 -12.30 -25.04
C ASP A 93 -8.34 -11.02 -24.67
N GLY A 94 -8.96 -9.86 -24.90
CA GLY A 94 -8.36 -8.54 -24.61
C GLY A 94 -7.68 -7.86 -25.80
N GLU A 95 -6.82 -6.88 -25.50
CA GLU A 95 -6.11 -6.09 -26.52
C GLU A 95 -4.75 -5.57 -26.00
N ILE A 96 -3.84 -5.31 -26.92
CA ILE A 96 -2.59 -4.58 -26.62
C ILE A 96 -2.86 -3.09 -26.75
N ARG A 97 -2.87 -2.37 -25.62
CA ARG A 97 -3.13 -0.92 -25.59
C ARG A 97 -1.95 -0.12 -26.11
N LYS A 98 -2.20 0.86 -26.99
CA LYS A 98 -1.19 1.84 -27.41
C LYS A 98 -0.90 2.87 -26.31
N LYS A 99 -1.89 3.14 -25.47
CA LYS A 99 -1.82 4.05 -24.32
C LYS A 99 -2.53 3.38 -23.15
N CYS A 100 -1.84 3.12 -22.03
CA CYS A 100 -2.39 2.28 -20.95
C CYS A 100 -3.67 2.85 -20.29
N TYR A 101 -3.83 4.17 -20.30
CA TYR A 101 -4.91 4.88 -19.61
C TYR A 101 -6.19 5.06 -20.46
N VAL A 102 -6.19 4.67 -21.73
CA VAL A 102 -7.35 4.80 -22.62
C VAL A 102 -7.55 3.49 -23.40
N LEU A 103 -8.81 3.14 -23.66
CA LEU A 103 -9.14 2.03 -24.56
C LEU A 103 -8.75 2.39 -25.99
N ASN A 104 -8.38 1.40 -26.80
CA ASN A 104 -8.06 1.66 -28.20
C ASN A 104 -9.28 2.07 -29.03
#